data_AF-A0A8D8ZCV7-F1
#
_entry.id   AF-A0A8D8ZCV7-F1
#
_cell.length_a   1.000
_cell.length_b   1.000
_cell.length_c   1.000
_cell.angle_alpha   90.00
_cell.angle_beta   90.00
_cell.angle_gamma   90.00
#
_symmetry.space_group_name_H-M   'P 1'
#
loop_
_entity.id
_entity.type
_entity.pdbx_description
1 polymer ?
#
loop_
_entity_poly.entity_id
_entity_poly.type
_entity_poly.pdbx_seq_one_letter_code
_entity_poly.pdbx_strand_id
1 'polypeptide(L)'
;MTTTINSEECDEVYDSTEEDMTYDEKRDLIQALVKEPDMKVINFIRIVETREPRAIMRNESNDIEIDFDKLHASTLRALELKLKEYHAAIDEKTPKFRGNQ
;
A
#
# COMPACT_ATOMS: atom_id res chain seq x y z
N MET A 1 45.55 3.82 15.50
CA MET A 1 44.38 3.51 16.34
C MET A 1 43.17 3.67 15.44
N THR A 2 42.64 2.57 14.93
CA THR A 2 41.50 2.54 14.03
C THR A 2 40.52 1.53 14.59
N THR A 3 39.29 1.98 14.83
CA THR A 3 38.09 1.55 14.08
C THR A 3 36.90 2.21 14.79
N THR A 4 36.34 3.24 14.17
CA THR A 4 35.01 3.74 14.51
C THR A 4 34.03 2.96 13.64
N ILE A 5 33.43 1.92 14.21
CA ILE A 5 32.21 1.32 13.66
C ILE A 5 31.09 2.20 14.24
N ASN A 6 30.52 3.07 13.42
CA ASN A 6 29.27 3.72 13.78
C ASN A 6 28.15 2.70 13.64
N SER A 7 27.68 2.25 14.80
CA SER A 7 26.40 1.58 15.00
C SER A 7 25.26 2.54 14.67
N GLU A 8 24.75 2.47 13.44
CA GLU A 8 23.34 2.70 13.13
C GLU A 8 22.89 1.58 12.17
N GLU A 9 23.15 0.35 12.61
CA GLU A 9 22.41 -0.83 12.16
C GLU A 9 21.05 -0.73 12.87
N CYS A 10 20.09 -0.06 12.23
CA CYS A 10 18.69 -0.14 12.64
C CYS A 10 18.18 -1.52 12.25
N ASP A 11 18.45 -2.48 13.12
CA ASP A 11 17.71 -3.73 13.25
C ASP A 11 16.23 -3.38 13.49
N GLU A 12 15.43 -3.26 12.43
CA GLU A 12 14.01 -3.59 12.53
C GLU A 12 13.89 -5.08 12.26
N VAL A 13 13.95 -5.85 13.34
CA VAL A 13 13.53 -7.25 13.38
C VAL A 13 12.05 -7.26 12.98
N TYR A 14 11.79 -7.48 11.69
CA TYR A 14 10.44 -7.67 11.16
C TYR A 14 9.86 -8.91 11.84
N ASP A 15 9.02 -8.68 12.86
CA ASP A 15 8.29 -9.71 13.57
C ASP A 15 7.39 -10.44 12.57
N SER A 16 7.89 -11.58 12.12
CA SER A 16 7.33 -12.45 11.09
C SER A 16 6.09 -13.19 11.60
N THR A 17 5.06 -12.45 12.00
CA THR A 17 3.72 -13.00 12.31
C THR A 17 2.64 -12.50 11.36
N GLU A 18 2.96 -11.54 10.49
CA GLU A 18 2.12 -11.12 9.36
C GLU A 18 2.86 -11.47 8.06
N GLU A 19 2.21 -12.14 7.11
CA GLU A 19 2.82 -12.51 5.83
C GLU A 19 3.22 -11.25 5.06
N ASP A 20 4.50 -10.88 5.18
CA ASP A 20 5.13 -9.83 4.39
C ASP A 20 4.81 -10.06 2.91
N MET A 21 4.35 -8.99 2.25
CA MET A 21 4.13 -9.04 0.82
C MET A 21 5.47 -9.17 0.09
N THR A 22 5.52 -10.08 -0.88
CA THR A 22 6.63 -10.20 -1.81
C THR A 22 6.81 -8.88 -2.58
N TYR A 23 8.02 -8.65 -3.08
CA TYR A 23 8.32 -7.45 -3.87
C TYR A 23 7.37 -7.29 -5.08
N ASP A 24 7.04 -8.40 -5.75
CA ASP A 24 6.11 -8.41 -6.86
C ASP A 24 4.69 -8.05 -6.42
N GLU A 25 4.21 -8.58 -5.28
CA GLU A 25 2.92 -8.17 -4.70
C GLU A 25 2.89 -6.69 -4.32
N LYS A 26 3.97 -6.15 -3.72
CA LYS A 26 4.10 -4.72 -3.41
C LYS A 26 4.02 -3.88 -4.68
N ARG A 27 4.76 -4.28 -5.71
CA ARG A 27 4.76 -3.60 -7.02
C ARG A 27 3.38 -3.59 -7.66
N ASP A 28 2.69 -4.73 -7.65
CA ASP A 28 1.35 -4.86 -8.22
C ASP A 28 0.34 -3.99 -7.47
N LEU A 29 0.41 -3.95 -6.14
CA LEU A 29 -0.41 -3.08 -5.32
C LEU A 29 -0.18 -1.60 -5.63
N ILE A 30 1.07 -1.15 -5.69
CA ILE A 30 1.43 0.23 -6.02
C ILE A 30 0.89 0.61 -7.40
N GLN A 31 1.11 -0.25 -8.39
CA GLN A 31 0.60 0.00 -9.74
C GLN A 31 -0.91 0.06 -9.79
N ALA A 32 -1.62 -0.79 -9.06
CA ALA A 32 -3.07 -0.79 -9.04
C ALA A 32 -3.62 0.45 -8.32
N LEU A 33 -3.01 0.87 -7.21
CA LEU A 33 -3.36 2.13 -6.54
C LEU A 33 -3.18 3.34 -7.46
N VAL A 34 -2.07 3.42 -8.20
CA VAL A 34 -1.81 4.49 -9.19
C VAL A 34 -2.80 4.47 -10.35
N LYS A 35 -3.34 3.30 -10.71
CA LYS A 35 -4.31 3.14 -11.80
C LYS A 35 -5.75 3.41 -11.37
N GLU A 36 -6.05 3.40 -10.07
CA GLU A 36 -7.38 3.71 -9.59
C GLU A 36 -7.70 5.21 -9.73
N PRO A 37 -8.97 5.58 -9.97
CA PRO A 37 -9.36 6.98 -10.06
C PRO A 37 -9.12 7.69 -8.73
N ASP A 38 -8.65 8.95 -8.79
CA ASP A 38 -8.23 9.79 -7.66
C ASP A 38 -9.17 9.73 -6.43
N MET A 39 -10.49 9.68 -6.68
CA MET A 39 -11.52 9.61 -5.64
C MET A 39 -11.36 8.39 -4.72
N LYS A 40 -10.85 7.26 -5.24
CA LYS A 40 -10.64 6.03 -4.47
C LYS A 40 -9.25 5.98 -3.84
N VAL A 41 -8.24 6.56 -4.49
CA VAL A 41 -6.87 6.71 -3.94
C VAL A 41 -6.89 7.45 -2.61
N ILE A 42 -7.75 8.47 -2.48
CA ILE A 42 -7.97 9.22 -1.24
C ILE A 42 -8.38 8.31 -0.06
N ASN A 43 -9.18 7.26 -0.29
CA ASN A 43 -9.59 6.35 0.78
C ASN A 43 -8.42 5.49 1.26
N PHE A 44 -7.55 5.06 0.36
CA PHE A 44 -6.33 4.32 0.69
C PHE A 44 -5.33 5.20 1.45
N ILE A 45 -5.15 6.46 1.01
CA ILE A 45 -4.35 7.45 1.71
C ILE A 45 -4.86 7.64 3.15
N ARG A 46 -6.18 7.75 3.36
CA ARG A 46 -6.76 7.85 4.72
C ARG A 46 -6.47 6.63 5.59
N ILE A 47 -6.46 5.43 5.02
CA ILE A 47 -6.12 4.20 5.77
C ILE A 47 -4.68 4.28 6.25
N VAL A 48 -3.76 4.65 5.36
CA VAL A 48 -2.33 4.82 5.69
C VAL A 48 -2.15 5.95 6.70
N GLU A 49 -2.76 7.11 6.51
CA GLU A 49 -2.67 8.25 7.44
C GLU A 49 -3.18 7.90 8.84
N THR A 50 -4.23 7.08 8.94
CA THR A 50 -4.82 6.68 10.23
C THR A 50 -3.96 5.67 10.97
N ARG A 51 -3.31 4.75 10.25
CA ARG A 51 -2.49 3.68 10.85
C ARG A 51 -1.05 4.10 11.05
N GLU A 52 -0.46 4.70 10.01
CA GLU A 52 0.95 4.98 9.85
C GLU A 52 1.17 6.38 9.28
N PRO A 53 0.85 7.45 10.04
CA PRO A 53 0.94 8.83 9.56
C PRO A 53 2.37 9.24 9.18
N ARG A 54 3.39 8.55 9.70
CA ARG A 54 4.81 8.80 9.37
C ARG A 54 5.20 8.35 7.97
N ALA A 55 4.45 7.44 7.36
CA ALA A 55 4.65 7.02 5.99
C ALA A 55 4.07 8.02 4.97
N ILE A 56 3.25 8.98 5.43
CA ILE A 56 2.68 10.03 4.59
C ILE A 56 3.57 11.27 4.64
N MET A 57 3.99 11.75 3.48
CA MET A 57 4.67 13.02 3.31
C MET A 57 3.80 13.95 2.45
N ARG A 58 3.47 15.13 2.99
CA ARG A 58 2.72 16.17 2.27
C ARG A 58 3.70 17.26 1.83
N ASN A 59 3.71 17.60 0.55
CA ASN A 59 4.55 18.68 0.02
C ASN A 59 3.80 20.03 -0.03
N GLU A 60 4.50 21.12 -0.32
CA GLU A 60 3.92 22.47 -0.44
C GLU A 60 2.94 22.61 -1.62
N SER A 61 2.99 21.69 -2.57
CA SER A 61 2.09 21.61 -3.74
C SER A 61 0.84 20.77 -3.49
N ASN A 62 0.62 20.35 -2.23
CA ASN A 62 -0.53 19.56 -1.83
C ASN A 62 -0.57 18.15 -2.49
N ASP A 63 0.56 17.71 -3.05
CA ASP A 63 0.78 16.33 -3.43
C ASP A 63 1.11 15.49 -2.19
N ILE A 64 0.72 14.23 -2.25
CA ILE A 64 0.90 13.26 -1.17
C ILE A 64 1.83 12.17 -1.66
N GLU A 65 2.96 12.01 -0.99
CA GLU A 65 3.90 10.92 -1.20
C GLU A 65 3.72 9.89 -0.09
N ILE A 66 3.67 8.61 -0.46
CA ILE A 66 3.53 7.50 0.47
C ILE A 66 4.78 6.63 0.38
N ASP A 67 5.46 6.46 1.50
CA ASP A 67 6.63 5.61 1.63
C ASP A 67 6.20 4.18 1.97
N PHE A 68 6.16 3.30 0.96
CA PHE A 68 5.73 1.90 1.11
C PHE A 68 6.73 1.03 1.89
N ASP A 69 7.99 1.46 2.01
CA ASP A 69 8.98 0.72 2.80
C ASP A 69 8.79 0.95 4.30
N LYS A 70 8.09 2.03 4.69
CA LYS A 70 7.71 2.32 6.08
C LYS A 70 6.34 1.76 6.47
N LEU A 71 5.64 1.07 5.57
CA LEU A 71 4.33 0.48 5.86
C LEU A 71 4.47 -0.93 6.41
N HIS A 72 3.79 -1.20 7.52
CA HIS A 72 3.68 -2.53 8.08
C HIS A 72 2.92 -3.49 7.15
N ALA A 73 3.23 -4.78 7.24
CA ALA A 73 2.55 -5.83 6.48
C ALA A 73 1.02 -5.79 6.67
N SER A 74 0.53 -5.56 7.89
CA SER A 74 -0.90 -5.35 8.19
C SER A 74 -1.54 -4.25 7.34
N THR A 75 -0.86 -3.13 7.13
CA THR A 75 -1.37 -2.01 6.35
C THR A 75 -1.36 -2.38 4.87
N LEU A 76 -0.26 -2.94 4.37
CA LEU A 76 -0.15 -3.39 2.99
C LEU A 76 -1.24 -4.41 2.63
N ARG A 77 -1.48 -5.40 3.49
CA ARG A 77 -2.56 -6.39 3.32
C ARG A 77 -3.95 -5.76 3.39
N ALA A 78 -4.16 -4.78 4.26
CA ALA A 78 -5.43 -4.05 4.32
C ALA A 78 -5.71 -3.24 3.05
N LEU A 79 -4.68 -2.61 2.47
CA LEU A 79 -4.75 -1.90 1.19
C LEU A 79 -5.07 -2.86 0.05
N GLU A 80 -4.35 -4.00 -0.02
CA GLU A 80 -4.58 -5.04 -1.02
C GLU A 80 -6.00 -5.61 -0.94
N LEU A 81 -6.48 -5.95 0.26
CA LEU A 81 -7.82 -6.47 0.47
C LEU A 81 -8.88 -5.46 0.04
N LYS A 82 -8.71 -4.19 0.41
CA LYS A 82 -9.64 -3.12 0.00
C LYS A 82 -9.68 -2.98 -1.51
N LEU A 83 -8.53 -3.00 -2.16
CA LEU A 83 -8.42 -2.94 -3.61
C LEU A 83 -9.10 -4.15 -4.28
N LYS A 84 -8.85 -5.37 -3.80
CA LYS A 84 -9.51 -6.59 -4.28
C LYS A 84 -11.03 -6.52 -4.09
N GLU A 85 -11.51 -6.06 -2.93
CA GLU A 85 -12.92 -5.84 -2.65
C GLU A 85 -13.54 -4.84 -3.64
N TYR A 86 -12.83 -3.74 -3.95
CA TYR A 86 -13.28 -2.78 -4.94
C TYR A 86 -13.35 -3.38 -6.35
N HIS A 87 -12.32 -4.09 -6.81
CA HIS A 87 -12.34 -4.75 -8.12
C HIS A 87 -13.44 -5.81 -8.19
N ALA A 88 -13.62 -6.62 -7.14
CA ALA A 88 -14.68 -7.61 -7.08
C ALA A 88 -16.09 -6.98 -7.14
N ALA A 89 -16.29 -5.88 -6.41
CA ALA A 89 -17.55 -5.13 -6.44
C ALA A 89 -17.84 -4.47 -7.80
N ILE A 90 -16.79 -4.16 -8.58
CA ILE A 90 -16.93 -3.65 -9.95
C ILE A 90 -17.27 -4.78 -10.92
N ASP A 91 -16.59 -5.93 -10.82
CA ASP A 91 -16.89 -7.12 -11.65
C ASP A 91 -18.32 -7.62 -11.45
N GLU A 92 -18.83 -7.60 -10.21
CA GLU A 92 -20.22 -7.99 -9.90
C GLU A 92 -21.25 -6.97 -10.41
N LYS A 93 -20.90 -5.67 -10.45
CA LYS A 93 -21.78 -4.61 -10.96
C LYS A 93 -21.72 -4.41 -12.46
N THR A 94 -20.75 -4.98 -13.16
CA THR A 94 -20.87 -5.16 -14.60
C THR A 94 -21.80 -6.34 -14.84
N PRO A 95 -23.06 -6.15 -15.29
CA PRO A 95 -23.78 -7.27 -15.85
C PRO A 95 -22.91 -7.78 -16.98
N LYS A 96 -22.30 -8.96 -16.82
CA LYS A 96 -21.84 -9.74 -17.96
C LYS A 96 -23.12 -9.97 -18.74
N PHE A 97 -23.36 -9.12 -19.74
CA PHE A 97 -24.28 -9.42 -20.82
C PHE A 97 -23.75 -10.70 -21.44
N ARG A 98 -24.12 -11.83 -20.85
CA ARG A 98 -24.13 -13.13 -21.51
C ARG A 98 -25.13 -12.93 -22.62
N GLY A 99 -24.61 -12.48 -23.76
CA GLY A 99 -25.33 -12.51 -25.02
C GLY A 99 -25.82 -13.94 -25.19
N ASN A 100 -27.13 -14.10 -25.20
CA ASN A 100 -27.75 -15.26 -25.82
C ASN A 100 -27.38 -15.22 -27.30
N GLN A 101 -26.67 -16.25 -27.76
CA GLN A 101 -26.81 -16.78 -29.11
C GLN A 101 -26.35 -18.23 -29.13
#